data_AF-R4XAN3-F1
#
_entry.id   AF-R4XAN3-F1
#
_cell.length_a   1.000
_cell.length_b   1.000
_cell.length_c   1.000
_cell.angle_alpha   90.00
_cell.angle_beta   90.00
_cell.angle_gamma   90.00
#
_symmetry.space_group_name_H-M   'P 1'
#
loop_
_entity.id
_entity.type
_entity.pdbx_description
1 polymer ?
#
loop_
_entity_poly.entity_id
_entity_poly.type
_entity_poly.pdbx_seq_one_letter_code
_entity_poly.pdbx_strand_id
1 'polypeptide(L)'
;MLDKDWNESQLALHTPLQMVSKVEKHQITAQLQSWVHSLLATGVDRDILAQLNKPLRPIWITPESSLSYDYNRFEDADFYPLILVTASRCVPDGVERQRGFVYVQGAADDEEMWSGGLKPESFWAAPEQYLHFDPASFGQSSLKLRNISEDANKTRDIESDRIIRVRRTSIYLSNQVRVQDLQHYNIIDLSLIAQLNAERPRYRHFPIEDGKRGISGLCKAFAAMENEVDIEESEQLRLLITDDQNCQTKAAVIALLILALYYDAEDTIQKRGTRINKDIVKNRLVTLVNCRPGLNPSRAALKSLNEYLMSDLYKPLPREVSSSATQD
;
A
#
# COMPACT_ATOMS: atom_id res chain seq x y z
N MET A 1 21.90 14.03 5.84
CA MET A 1 22.30 12.87 5.01
C MET A 1 21.35 12.74 3.82
N LEU A 2 21.50 13.71 2.93
CA LEU A 2 21.30 13.71 1.49
C LEU A 2 22.22 14.88 1.09
N ASP A 3 23.53 14.62 1.11
CA ASP A 3 24.57 15.63 0.85
C ASP A 3 24.63 15.91 -0.65
N LYS A 4 23.51 16.40 -1.19
CA LYS A 4 23.42 16.93 -2.53
C LYS A 4 23.21 18.42 -2.37
N ASP A 5 24.16 19.21 -2.88
CA ASP A 5 24.12 20.67 -2.87
C ASP A 5 23.08 21.18 -3.88
N TRP A 6 21.82 20.79 -3.70
CA TRP A 6 20.72 21.38 -4.43
C TRP A 6 20.47 22.77 -3.85
N ASN A 7 20.42 23.77 -4.73
CA ASN A 7 20.19 25.14 -4.30
C ASN A 7 18.71 25.37 -3.92
N GLU A 8 18.42 26.47 -3.22
CA GLU A 8 17.04 26.79 -2.79
C GLU A 8 16.06 26.89 -3.95
N SER A 9 16.50 27.34 -5.13
CA SER A 9 15.64 27.47 -6.31
C SER A 9 15.24 26.12 -6.91
N GLN A 10 16.11 25.12 -6.79
CA GLN A 10 15.87 23.75 -7.22
C GLN A 10 14.90 23.01 -6.30
N LEU A 11 14.94 23.34 -5.01
CA LEU A 11 14.07 22.78 -3.98
C LEU A 11 12.74 23.54 -3.82
N ALA A 12 12.56 24.65 -4.53
CA ALA A 12 11.35 25.45 -4.45
C ALA A 12 10.12 24.67 -4.91
N LEU A 13 8.99 24.87 -4.21
CA LEU A 13 7.72 24.27 -4.61
C LEU A 13 7.25 24.87 -5.95
N HIS A 14 6.99 24.01 -6.92
CA HIS A 14 6.34 24.36 -8.18
C HIS A 14 4.89 23.87 -8.18
N THR A 15 3.95 24.75 -8.54
CA THR A 15 2.51 24.45 -8.60
C THR A 15 1.91 25.09 -9.85
N PRO A 16 0.81 24.55 -10.40
CA PRO A 16 0.13 25.15 -11.53
C PRO A 16 -0.61 26.42 -11.07
N LEU A 17 -0.19 27.60 -11.57
CA LEU A 17 -0.71 28.91 -11.14
C LEU A 17 -2.22 29.07 -11.39
N GLN A 18 -2.75 28.33 -12.36
CA GLN A 18 -4.16 28.33 -12.73
C GLN A 18 -5.05 27.53 -11.76
N MET A 19 -4.48 26.64 -10.94
CA MET A 19 -5.23 25.83 -9.96
C MET A 19 -4.85 26.17 -8.52
N VAL A 20 -3.57 26.42 -8.25
CA VAL A 20 -3.06 26.64 -6.90
C VAL A 20 -2.74 28.11 -6.74
N SER A 21 -3.51 28.79 -5.90
CA SER A 21 -3.32 30.22 -5.63
C SER A 21 -1.98 30.48 -4.93
N LYS A 22 -1.49 31.74 -4.97
CA LYS A 22 -0.27 32.13 -4.25
C LYS A 22 -0.37 31.89 -2.74
N VAL A 23 -1.57 32.09 -2.18
CA VAL A 23 -1.85 31.88 -0.75
C VAL A 23 -1.76 30.40 -0.40
N GLU A 24 -2.42 29.55 -1.19
CA GLU A 24 -2.37 28.10 -1.01
C GLU A 24 -0.95 27.56 -1.17
N LYS A 25 -0.24 27.98 -2.21
CA LYS A 25 1.19 27.65 -2.41
C LYS A 25 2.03 27.99 -1.18
N HIS A 26 1.81 29.16 -0.57
CA HIS A 26 2.53 29.54 0.65
C HIS A 26 2.19 28.62 1.83
N GLN A 27 0.90 28.28 2.02
CA GLN A 27 0.47 27.36 3.08
C GLN A 27 1.05 25.94 2.90
N ILE A 28 1.11 25.44 1.66
CA ILE A 28 1.75 24.16 1.33
C ILE A 28 3.25 24.24 1.66
N THR A 29 3.92 25.31 1.21
CA THR A 29 5.36 25.51 1.42
C THR A 29 5.74 25.50 2.91
N ALA A 30 4.91 26.14 3.75
CA ALA A 30 5.11 26.17 5.20
C ALA A 30 5.00 24.78 5.87
N GLN A 31 4.29 23.83 5.25
CA GLN A 31 4.11 22.47 5.78
C GLN A 31 5.12 21.46 5.22
N LEU A 32 5.86 21.78 4.15
CA LEU A 32 6.75 20.82 3.49
C LEU A 32 7.74 20.15 4.46
N GLN A 33 8.34 20.91 5.37
CA GLN A 33 9.31 20.35 6.32
C GLN A 33 8.67 19.32 7.27
N SER A 34 7.44 19.56 7.73
CA SER A 34 6.76 18.58 8.59
C SER A 34 6.39 17.31 7.82
N TRP A 35 6.02 17.43 6.54
CA TRP A 35 5.76 16.26 5.69
C TRP A 35 7.03 15.49 5.35
N VAL A 36 8.15 16.17 5.11
CA VAL A 36 9.46 15.54 4.93
C VAL A 36 9.84 14.76 6.19
N HIS A 37 9.72 15.35 7.38
CA HIS A 37 9.94 14.62 8.64
C HIS A 37 9.00 13.42 8.78
N SER A 38 7.72 13.59 8.44
CA SER A 38 6.72 12.51 8.51
C SER A 38 7.07 11.37 7.55
N LEU A 39 7.53 11.68 6.34
CA LEU A 39 7.98 10.70 5.34
C LEU A 39 9.26 10.00 5.78
N LEU A 40 10.26 10.72 6.28
CA LEU A 40 11.52 10.12 6.75
C LEU A 40 11.37 9.31 8.04
N ALA A 41 10.34 9.62 8.83
CA ALA A 41 9.91 8.81 9.96
C ALA A 41 9.12 7.58 9.52
N THR A 42 8.57 7.59 8.29
CA THR A 42 8.12 6.33 7.70
C THR A 42 9.33 5.45 7.39
N GLY A 43 9.18 4.13 7.51
CA GLY A 43 10.21 3.16 7.12
C GLY A 43 10.51 3.12 5.61
N VAL A 44 10.39 4.25 4.91
CA VAL A 44 10.68 4.40 3.49
C VAL A 44 12.15 4.10 3.23
N ASP A 45 12.40 3.41 2.13
CA ASP A 45 13.75 3.06 1.70
C ASP A 45 14.49 4.33 1.26
N ARG A 46 15.48 4.73 2.06
CA ARG A 46 16.28 5.93 1.82
C ARG A 46 17.32 5.72 0.73
N ASP A 47 17.70 4.48 0.45
CA ASP A 47 18.66 4.15 -0.60
C ASP A 47 18.04 4.41 -1.97
N ILE A 48 16.72 4.19 -2.12
CA ILE A 48 15.97 4.59 -3.32
C ILE A 48 16.00 6.11 -3.50
N LEU A 49 15.78 6.88 -2.44
CA LEU A 49 15.84 8.35 -2.51
C LEU A 49 17.26 8.85 -2.85
N ALA A 50 18.29 8.16 -2.37
CA ALA A 50 19.69 8.48 -2.66
C ALA A 50 20.05 8.32 -4.15
N GLN A 51 19.28 7.54 -4.93
CA GLN A 51 19.51 7.38 -6.37
C GLN A 51 19.14 8.61 -7.21
N LEU A 52 18.37 9.57 -6.67
CA LEU A 52 17.93 10.76 -7.41
C LEU A 52 19.05 11.79 -7.57
N ASN A 53 19.70 11.88 -8.72
CA ASN A 53 20.80 12.82 -8.94
C ASN A 53 20.36 14.28 -9.15
N LYS A 54 19.09 14.49 -9.48
CA LYS A 54 18.43 15.78 -9.64
C LYS A 54 17.10 15.78 -8.87
N PRO A 55 16.57 16.93 -8.43
CA PRO A 55 15.25 17.00 -7.82
C PRO A 55 14.16 16.56 -8.81
N LEU A 56 13.07 15.99 -8.29
CA LEU A 56 11.85 15.79 -9.06
C LEU A 56 11.08 17.12 -9.15
N ARG A 57 10.60 17.49 -10.33
CA ARG A 57 9.73 18.66 -10.52
C ARG A 57 8.42 18.23 -11.17
N PRO A 58 7.29 18.35 -10.45
CA PRO A 58 5.98 18.11 -11.04
C PRO A 58 5.64 19.13 -12.13
N ILE A 59 5.09 18.66 -13.25
CA ILE A 59 4.57 19.47 -14.36
C ILE A 59 3.17 19.00 -14.68
N TRP A 60 2.19 19.87 -14.48
CA TRP A 60 0.78 19.53 -14.72
C TRP A 60 0.38 19.83 -16.16
N ILE A 61 -0.24 18.84 -16.80
CA ILE A 61 -0.83 18.95 -18.13
C ILE A 61 -2.34 18.74 -17.98
N THR A 62 -3.10 19.74 -18.41
CA THR A 62 -4.57 19.76 -18.38
C THR A 62 -5.11 19.88 -19.80
N PRO A 63 -6.42 19.64 -20.04
CA PRO A 63 -7.03 19.83 -21.36
C PRO A 63 -6.88 21.27 -21.90
N GLU A 64 -6.76 22.26 -21.04
CA GLU A 64 -6.54 23.67 -21.40
C GLU A 64 -5.07 24.01 -21.65
N SER A 65 -4.15 23.08 -21.38
CA SER A 65 -2.72 23.28 -21.60
C SER A 65 -2.41 23.26 -23.09
N SER A 66 -1.71 24.27 -23.59
CA SER A 66 -1.20 24.24 -24.96
C SER A 66 -0.10 23.19 -25.06
N LEU A 67 -0.39 22.08 -25.76
CA LEU A 67 0.57 21.01 -26.00
C LEU A 67 1.55 21.34 -27.13
N SER A 68 2.07 22.56 -27.21
CA SER A 68 3.24 22.88 -28.05
C SER A 68 4.50 22.31 -27.38
N TYR A 69 4.54 20.99 -27.25
CA TYR A 69 5.66 20.29 -26.63
C TYR A 69 6.77 20.12 -27.65
N ASP A 70 7.80 20.95 -27.52
CA ASP A 70 9.14 20.57 -27.91
C ASP A 70 9.58 19.43 -26.98
N TYR A 71 9.73 18.23 -27.53
CA TYR A 71 10.16 17.03 -26.79
C TYR A 71 11.50 17.25 -26.08
N ASN A 72 12.31 18.19 -26.56
CA ASN A 72 13.65 18.44 -26.04
C ASN A 72 13.68 19.52 -24.95
N ARG A 73 12.52 20.09 -24.58
CA ARG A 73 12.42 21.22 -23.64
C ARG A 73 13.09 20.96 -22.28
N PHE A 74 13.25 19.70 -21.88
CA PHE A 74 13.82 19.33 -20.58
C PHE A 74 15.13 18.52 -20.69
N GLU A 75 15.74 18.38 -21.87
CA GLU A 75 17.00 17.63 -22.03
C GLU A 75 18.12 18.18 -21.12
N ASP A 76 18.24 19.50 -21.06
CA ASP A 76 19.23 20.21 -20.22
C ASP A 76 18.68 20.67 -18.87
N ALA A 77 17.51 20.18 -18.45
CA ALA A 77 16.91 20.59 -17.18
C ALA A 77 17.77 20.15 -15.99
N ASP A 78 17.85 21.00 -14.97
CA ASP A 78 18.51 20.73 -13.70
C ASP A 78 17.63 19.91 -12.72
N PHE A 79 16.52 19.36 -13.22
CA PHE A 79 15.54 18.54 -12.50
C PHE A 79 15.06 17.37 -13.38
N TYR A 80 14.47 16.35 -12.76
CA TYR A 80 13.71 15.32 -13.45
C TYR A 80 12.23 15.75 -13.58
N PRO A 81 11.69 15.91 -14.80
CA PRO A 81 10.28 16.28 -14.97
C PRO A 81 9.38 15.09 -14.59
N LEU A 82 8.48 15.31 -13.63
CA LEU A 82 7.39 14.40 -13.31
C LEU A 82 6.12 14.92 -13.98
N ILE A 83 5.78 14.37 -15.15
CA ILE A 83 4.63 14.82 -15.93
C ILE A 83 3.34 14.25 -15.32
N LEU A 84 2.50 15.14 -14.79
CA LEU A 84 1.21 14.82 -14.19
C LEU A 84 0.11 15.21 -15.17
N VAL A 85 -0.41 14.24 -15.90
CA VAL A 85 -1.47 14.46 -16.90
C VAL A 85 -2.84 14.25 -16.27
N THR A 86 -3.76 15.17 -16.52
CA THR A 86 -5.17 14.99 -16.18
C THR A 86 -6.04 15.18 -17.41
N ALA A 87 -7.00 14.28 -17.59
CA ALA A 87 -8.09 14.45 -18.56
C ALA A 87 -9.25 15.29 -18.01
N SER A 88 -9.20 15.66 -16.72
CA SER A 88 -10.24 16.44 -16.07
C SER A 88 -10.11 17.92 -16.42
N ARG A 89 -11.27 18.54 -16.66
CA ARG A 89 -11.38 19.99 -16.79
C ARG A 89 -11.18 20.65 -15.43
N CYS A 90 -10.50 21.79 -15.41
CA CYS A 90 -10.40 22.61 -14.20
C CYS A 90 -11.60 23.56 -14.09
N VAL A 91 -12.35 23.50 -12.99
CA VAL A 91 -13.47 24.43 -12.74
C VAL A 91 -13.23 25.23 -11.45
N PRO A 92 -13.54 26.55 -11.41
CA PRO A 92 -13.11 27.43 -10.31
C PRO A 92 -13.51 26.96 -8.90
N ASP A 93 -14.73 26.45 -8.74
CA ASP A 93 -15.27 26.01 -7.45
C ASP A 93 -15.19 24.48 -7.24
N GLY A 94 -14.47 23.78 -8.12
CA GLY A 94 -14.41 22.32 -8.14
C GLY A 94 -15.73 21.62 -8.50
N VAL A 95 -16.82 22.36 -8.68
CA VAL A 95 -18.14 21.83 -9.02
C VAL A 95 -18.80 22.70 -10.09
N GLU A 96 -19.37 22.08 -11.11
CA GLU A 96 -20.11 22.77 -12.16
C GLU A 96 -21.40 22.02 -12.51
N ARG A 97 -22.54 22.71 -12.48
CA ARG A 97 -23.81 22.13 -12.92
C ARG A 97 -23.90 22.20 -14.44
N GLN A 98 -24.02 21.04 -15.07
CA GLN A 98 -24.30 20.92 -16.49
C GLN A 98 -25.75 20.45 -16.73
N ARG A 99 -26.19 20.45 -18.00
CA ARG A 99 -27.52 19.95 -18.35
C ARG A 99 -27.56 18.43 -18.17
N GLY A 100 -28.24 17.97 -17.12
CA GLY A 100 -28.47 16.56 -16.84
C GLY A 100 -27.48 15.90 -15.87
N PHE A 101 -26.42 16.58 -15.44
CA PHE A 101 -25.49 16.08 -14.42
C PHE A 101 -24.73 17.21 -13.73
N VAL A 102 -24.07 16.88 -12.61
CA VAL A 102 -23.16 17.80 -11.90
C VAL A 102 -21.75 17.26 -12.06
N TYR A 103 -20.88 18.05 -12.68
CA TYR A 103 -19.46 17.78 -12.72
C TYR A 103 -18.84 18.12 -11.36
N VAL A 104 -18.11 17.18 -10.77
CA VAL A 104 -17.34 17.39 -9.55
C VAL A 104 -15.90 17.02 -9.87
N GLN A 105 -15.01 18.00 -9.83
CA GLN A 105 -13.58 17.83 -10.09
C GLN A 105 -13.00 16.88 -9.05
N GLY A 106 -12.26 15.85 -9.50
CA GLY A 106 -11.71 14.82 -8.63
C GLY A 106 -12.69 13.73 -8.19
N ALA A 107 -13.98 13.81 -8.54
CA ALA A 107 -14.92 12.70 -8.28
C ALA A 107 -14.60 11.41 -9.07
N ALA A 108 -13.66 11.53 -10.02
CA ALA A 108 -13.12 10.44 -10.82
C ALA A 108 -11.75 9.93 -10.36
N ASP A 109 -11.23 10.44 -9.25
CA ASP A 109 -9.91 10.07 -8.71
C ASP A 109 -9.98 8.79 -7.85
N ASP A 110 -11.15 8.57 -7.23
CA ASP A 110 -11.43 7.38 -6.45
C ASP A 110 -11.87 6.24 -7.37
N GLU A 111 -10.92 5.43 -7.84
CA GLU A 111 -10.95 3.95 -7.83
C GLU A 111 -10.02 3.35 -8.92
N GLU A 112 -8.95 2.68 -8.49
CA GLU A 112 -8.04 1.89 -9.34
C GLU A 112 -8.78 0.79 -10.16
N MET A 113 -10.01 0.47 -9.79
CA MET A 113 -10.87 -0.55 -10.42
C MET A 113 -11.56 -0.07 -11.71
N TRP A 114 -11.57 1.24 -12.02
CA TRP A 114 -12.22 1.76 -13.23
C TRP A 114 -11.51 1.36 -14.51
N SER A 115 -10.21 1.10 -14.40
CA SER A 115 -9.40 0.55 -15.49
C SER A 115 -9.88 -0.86 -15.92
N GLY A 116 -10.64 -1.57 -15.08
CA GLY A 116 -11.13 -2.91 -15.38
C GLY A 116 -10.01 -3.92 -15.65
N GLY A 117 -8.80 -3.68 -15.10
CA GLY A 117 -7.61 -4.50 -15.33
C GLY A 117 -6.74 -4.04 -16.51
N LEU A 118 -7.09 -2.95 -17.20
CA LEU A 118 -6.25 -2.36 -18.23
C LEU A 118 -4.91 -1.89 -17.63
N LYS A 119 -3.82 -2.48 -18.13
CA LYS A 119 -2.45 -2.15 -17.70
C LYS A 119 -1.72 -1.37 -18.79
N PRO A 120 -0.70 -0.58 -18.43
CA PRO A 120 0.11 0.15 -19.42
C PRO A 120 0.64 -0.75 -20.53
N GLU A 121 1.15 -1.95 -20.18
CA GLU A 121 1.71 -2.87 -21.18
C GLU A 121 0.64 -3.36 -22.16
N SER A 122 -0.54 -3.70 -21.66
CA SER A 122 -1.68 -4.12 -22.49
C SER A 122 -2.18 -2.98 -23.38
N PHE A 123 -2.20 -1.74 -22.87
CA PHE A 123 -2.59 -0.58 -23.63
C PHE A 123 -1.60 -0.31 -24.79
N TRP A 124 -0.31 -0.27 -24.49
CA TRP A 124 0.74 0.05 -25.47
C TRP A 124 0.98 -1.06 -26.52
N ALA A 125 0.53 -2.29 -26.26
CA ALA A 125 0.53 -3.35 -27.26
C ALA A 125 -0.45 -3.08 -28.43
N ALA A 126 -1.52 -2.30 -28.20
CA ALA A 126 -2.53 -2.02 -29.21
C ALA A 126 -3.23 -0.64 -29.01
N PRO A 127 -2.48 0.49 -28.98
CA PRO A 127 -3.01 1.80 -28.58
C PRO A 127 -4.17 2.29 -29.46
N GLU A 128 -4.11 2.00 -30.77
CA GLU A 128 -5.15 2.34 -31.75
C GLU A 128 -6.53 1.79 -31.37
N GLN A 129 -6.59 0.60 -30.75
CA GLN A 129 -7.85 -0.02 -30.31
C GLN A 129 -8.49 0.72 -29.12
N TYR A 130 -7.67 1.41 -28.33
CA TYR A 130 -8.12 2.15 -27.15
C TYR A 130 -8.37 3.63 -27.44
N LEU A 131 -7.61 4.23 -28.36
CA LEU A 131 -7.69 5.67 -28.67
C LEU A 131 -8.79 6.00 -29.69
N HIS A 132 -9.14 5.09 -30.60
CA HIS A 132 -10.21 5.28 -31.59
C HIS A 132 -11.57 4.73 -31.15
N PHE A 133 -11.81 4.74 -29.84
CA PHE A 133 -13.01 4.17 -29.27
C PHE A 133 -14.25 5.05 -29.52
N ASP A 134 -15.33 4.47 -30.05
CA ASP A 134 -16.64 5.16 -30.13
C ASP A 134 -17.38 5.03 -28.78
N PRO A 135 -17.64 6.14 -28.05
CA PRO A 135 -18.33 6.13 -26.76
C PRO A 135 -19.68 5.41 -26.79
N ALA A 136 -20.39 5.39 -27.94
CA ALA A 136 -21.67 4.70 -28.07
C ALA A 136 -21.55 3.16 -27.98
N SER A 137 -20.35 2.62 -28.20
CA SER A 137 -20.05 1.18 -28.19
C SER A 137 -19.43 0.68 -26.87
N PHE A 138 -19.28 1.57 -25.87
CA PHE A 138 -18.58 1.30 -24.60
C PHE A 138 -19.09 0.07 -23.84
N GLY A 139 -20.41 -0.12 -23.81
CA GLY A 139 -21.03 -1.25 -23.09
C GLY A 139 -20.66 -2.63 -23.63
N GLN A 140 -20.55 -2.81 -24.95
CA GLN A 140 -20.26 -4.12 -25.56
C GLN A 140 -18.76 -4.39 -25.69
N SER A 141 -17.97 -3.34 -25.89
CA SER A 141 -16.52 -3.46 -26.08
C SER A 141 -15.75 -3.53 -24.76
N SER A 142 -16.29 -3.00 -23.64
CA SER A 142 -15.69 -3.18 -22.31
C SER A 142 -15.52 -4.65 -21.91
N LEU A 143 -16.41 -5.54 -22.38
CA LEU A 143 -16.29 -6.99 -22.22
C LEU A 143 -15.16 -7.58 -23.06
N LYS A 144 -14.97 -7.12 -24.31
CA LYS A 144 -13.82 -7.53 -25.15
C LYS A 144 -12.49 -7.04 -24.59
N LEU A 145 -12.45 -5.83 -24.04
CA LEU A 145 -11.26 -5.24 -23.42
C LEU A 145 -10.87 -5.94 -22.11
N ARG A 146 -11.85 -6.36 -21.31
CA ARG A 146 -11.61 -7.23 -20.14
C ARG A 146 -10.98 -8.56 -20.55
N ASN A 147 -11.45 -9.20 -21.62
CA ASN A 147 -10.91 -10.48 -22.08
C ASN A 147 -9.45 -10.37 -22.56
N ILE A 148 -9.06 -9.28 -23.22
CA ILE A 148 -7.65 -9.03 -23.62
C ILE A 148 -6.75 -8.82 -22.40
N SER A 149 -7.26 -8.14 -21.38
CA SER A 149 -6.60 -7.98 -20.07
C SER A 149 -6.51 -9.32 -19.32
N GLU A 150 -7.54 -10.16 -19.36
CA GLU A 150 -7.56 -11.48 -18.72
C GLU A 150 -6.54 -12.45 -19.33
N ASP A 151 -6.37 -12.46 -20.66
CA ASP A 151 -5.35 -13.30 -21.31
C ASP A 151 -3.92 -12.81 -21.03
N ALA A 152 -3.69 -11.50 -20.86
CA ALA A 152 -2.42 -10.95 -20.38
C ALA A 152 -2.20 -11.19 -18.87
N ASN A 153 -3.28 -11.27 -18.08
CA ASN A 153 -3.21 -11.58 -16.65
C ASN A 153 -2.91 -13.06 -16.39
N LYS A 154 -3.32 -14.00 -17.27
CA LYS A 154 -2.91 -15.41 -17.18
C LYS A 154 -1.39 -15.59 -17.17
N THR A 155 -0.64 -14.71 -17.82
CA THR A 155 0.84 -14.74 -17.80
C THR A 155 1.42 -14.21 -16.47
N ARG A 156 0.70 -13.32 -15.77
CA ARG A 156 1.05 -12.85 -14.41
C ARG A 156 0.49 -13.72 -13.29
N ASP A 157 -0.53 -14.55 -13.52
CA ASP A 157 -0.97 -15.56 -12.54
C ASP A 157 0.16 -16.55 -12.21
N ILE A 158 1.11 -16.72 -13.13
CA ILE A 158 2.34 -17.50 -12.91
C ILE A 158 3.32 -16.74 -11.96
N GLU A 159 3.30 -15.41 -11.92
CA GLU A 159 4.08 -14.60 -10.96
C GLU A 159 3.34 -14.39 -9.62
N SER A 160 2.00 -14.37 -9.62
CA SER A 160 1.17 -14.25 -8.40
C SER A 160 1.17 -15.53 -7.55
N ASP A 161 1.54 -16.67 -8.15
CA ASP A 161 1.80 -17.98 -7.52
C ASP A 161 3.11 -18.06 -6.73
N ARG A 162 3.93 -17.00 -6.72
CA ARG A 162 5.19 -16.99 -5.98
C ARG A 162 4.97 -16.75 -4.50
N ILE A 163 5.55 -17.60 -3.68
CA ILE A 163 5.70 -17.37 -2.24
C ILE A 163 6.66 -16.18 -2.05
N ILE A 164 6.15 -15.10 -1.47
CA ILE A 164 6.91 -13.87 -1.18
C ILE A 164 7.31 -13.90 0.29
N ARG A 165 8.62 -13.86 0.58
CA ARG A 165 9.12 -13.66 1.93
C ARG A 165 9.08 -12.18 2.31
N VAL A 166 8.58 -11.87 3.51
CA VAL A 166 8.60 -10.52 4.06
C VAL A 166 10.00 -10.24 4.64
N ARG A 167 10.87 -9.64 3.83
CA ARG A 167 12.26 -9.29 4.20
C ARG A 167 13.01 -10.45 4.87
N ARG A 168 13.67 -10.19 6.01
CA ARG A 168 14.47 -11.17 6.76
C ARG A 168 13.65 -11.94 7.79
N THR A 169 12.34 -11.72 7.86
CA THR A 169 11.44 -12.38 8.82
C THR A 169 11.15 -13.84 8.44
N SER A 170 10.46 -14.58 9.31
CA SER A 170 9.90 -15.90 9.02
C SER A 170 8.54 -15.88 8.32
N ILE A 171 8.05 -14.70 7.92
CA ILE A 171 6.71 -14.52 7.34
C ILE A 171 6.77 -14.59 5.82
N TYR A 172 5.82 -15.33 5.25
CA TYR A 172 5.65 -15.54 3.82
C TYR A 172 4.19 -15.32 3.42
N LEU A 173 3.98 -14.76 2.23
CA LEU A 173 2.67 -14.54 1.61
C LEU A 173 2.58 -15.33 0.30
N SER A 174 1.46 -16.01 0.06
CA SER A 174 1.19 -16.66 -1.24
C SER A 174 -0.30 -16.68 -1.54
N ASN A 175 -0.65 -16.48 -2.81
CA ASN A 175 -2.04 -16.54 -3.28
C ASN A 175 -2.54 -17.98 -3.42
N GLN A 176 -1.69 -18.87 -3.92
CA GLN A 176 -2.02 -20.29 -4.06
C GLN A 176 -0.99 -21.16 -3.38
N VAL A 177 -1.50 -22.26 -2.85
CA VAL A 177 -0.81 -23.09 -1.87
C VAL A 177 -0.73 -24.49 -2.49
N ARG A 178 0.24 -24.69 -3.40
CA ARG A 178 0.47 -26.00 -4.03
C ARG A 178 1.08 -26.96 -3.00
N VAL A 179 0.39 -28.07 -2.73
CA VAL A 179 0.68 -29.02 -1.63
C VAL A 179 2.16 -29.42 -1.51
N GLN A 180 2.86 -29.53 -2.64
CA GLN A 180 4.24 -30.03 -2.74
C GLN A 180 5.29 -29.08 -2.12
N ASP A 181 5.06 -27.77 -2.15
CA ASP A 181 6.05 -26.76 -1.72
C ASP A 181 5.95 -26.42 -0.21
N LEU A 182 5.06 -27.09 0.51
CA LEU A 182 4.54 -26.61 1.79
C LEU A 182 4.98 -27.42 3.01
N GLN A 183 5.78 -28.46 2.82
CA GLN A 183 6.12 -29.41 3.88
C GLN A 183 6.83 -28.74 5.07
N HIS A 184 7.46 -27.58 4.85
CA HIS A 184 8.22 -26.84 5.86
C HIS A 184 7.50 -25.59 6.38
N TYR A 185 6.26 -25.33 5.96
CA TYR A 185 5.51 -24.14 6.35
C TYR A 185 4.44 -24.47 7.39
N ASN A 186 4.32 -23.60 8.40
CA ASN A 186 3.11 -23.43 9.20
C ASN A 186 2.18 -22.52 8.41
N ILE A 187 0.96 -22.95 8.15
CA ILE A 187 0.06 -22.27 7.22
C ILE A 187 -1.10 -21.65 8.00
N ILE A 188 -1.32 -20.37 7.77
CA ILE A 188 -2.51 -19.63 8.18
C ILE A 188 -3.32 -19.34 6.92
N ASP A 189 -4.46 -20.02 6.77
CA ASP A 189 -5.40 -19.79 5.69
C ASP A 189 -6.56 -18.94 6.18
N LEU A 190 -6.75 -17.77 5.56
CA LEU A 190 -7.80 -16.81 5.87
C LEU A 190 -8.95 -16.80 4.84
N SER A 191 -8.88 -17.70 3.86
CA SER A 191 -9.88 -17.84 2.80
C SER A 191 -11.22 -18.26 3.38
N LEU A 192 -12.33 -17.82 2.80
CA LEU A 192 -13.65 -18.23 3.29
C LEU A 192 -13.84 -19.75 3.23
N ILE A 193 -13.28 -20.38 2.20
CA ILE A 193 -13.25 -21.82 2.00
C ILE A 193 -11.81 -22.31 2.14
N ALA A 194 -11.61 -23.36 2.93
CA ALA A 194 -10.28 -23.94 3.16
C ALA A 194 -9.61 -24.35 1.85
N GLN A 195 -8.37 -23.92 1.63
CA GLN A 195 -7.57 -24.29 0.46
C GLN A 195 -6.93 -25.68 0.59
N LEU A 196 -6.72 -26.17 1.81
CA LEU A 196 -6.12 -27.47 2.11
C LEU A 196 -7.00 -28.31 3.06
N ASN A 197 -6.70 -29.61 3.13
CA ASN A 197 -7.30 -30.49 4.12
C ASN A 197 -6.92 -30.07 5.54
N ALA A 198 -7.93 -29.93 6.41
CA ALA A 198 -7.79 -29.57 7.82
C ALA A 198 -6.93 -30.56 8.64
N GLU A 199 -6.82 -31.82 8.20
CA GLU A 199 -5.99 -32.83 8.86
C GLU A 199 -4.48 -32.63 8.61
N ARG A 200 -4.09 -31.68 7.74
CA ARG A 200 -2.69 -31.38 7.48
C ARG A 200 -2.03 -30.87 8.77
N PRO A 201 -0.87 -31.42 9.16
CA PRO A 201 -0.14 -30.89 10.31
C PRO A 201 0.26 -29.43 10.05
N ARG A 202 0.18 -28.60 11.10
CA ARG A 202 0.59 -27.19 11.06
C ARG A 202 -0.21 -26.33 10.07
N TYR A 203 -1.43 -26.74 9.73
CA TYR A 203 -2.39 -25.96 8.97
C TYR A 203 -3.48 -25.43 9.89
N ARG A 204 -3.74 -24.12 9.83
CA ARG A 204 -4.81 -23.47 10.59
C ARG A 204 -5.66 -22.64 9.64
N HIS A 205 -6.96 -22.91 9.66
CA HIS A 205 -7.93 -22.25 8.81
C HIS A 205 -8.81 -21.33 9.65
N PHE A 206 -8.84 -20.06 9.29
CA PHE A 206 -9.68 -19.02 9.88
C PHE A 206 -10.56 -18.45 8.78
N PRO A 207 -11.79 -18.96 8.60
CA PRO A 207 -12.68 -18.48 7.55
C PRO A 207 -13.09 -17.03 7.85
N ILE A 208 -12.77 -16.11 6.94
CA ILE A 208 -13.07 -14.69 7.08
C ILE A 208 -13.74 -14.19 5.80
N GLU A 209 -14.93 -13.60 5.95
CA GLU A 209 -15.65 -12.98 4.83
C GLU A 209 -14.92 -11.72 4.29
N ASP A 210 -15.22 -11.34 3.05
CA ASP A 210 -14.67 -10.11 2.47
C ASP A 210 -15.35 -8.84 2.98
N GLY A 211 -14.60 -7.75 2.91
CA GLY A 211 -15.07 -6.41 3.23
C GLY A 211 -15.46 -6.24 4.70
N LYS A 212 -16.47 -5.42 4.97
CA LYS A 212 -16.86 -5.03 6.34
C LYS A 212 -17.35 -6.21 7.19
N ARG A 213 -17.93 -7.25 6.56
CA ARG A 213 -18.44 -8.44 7.26
C ARG A 213 -17.31 -9.28 7.87
N GLY A 214 -16.14 -9.27 7.23
CA GLY A 214 -14.93 -9.96 7.70
C GLY A 214 -14.28 -9.39 8.95
N ILE A 215 -14.60 -8.16 9.35
CA ILE A 215 -13.90 -7.46 10.44
C ILE A 215 -14.01 -8.23 11.76
N SER A 216 -15.20 -8.77 12.08
CA SER A 216 -15.39 -9.58 13.28
C SER A 216 -14.56 -10.88 13.24
N GLY A 217 -14.45 -11.50 12.06
CA GLY A 217 -13.61 -12.67 11.83
C GLY A 217 -12.11 -12.35 12.02
N LEU A 218 -11.64 -11.22 11.49
CA LEU A 218 -10.28 -10.73 11.69
C LEU A 218 -9.96 -10.55 13.18
N CYS A 219 -10.82 -9.88 13.95
CA CYS A 219 -10.60 -9.70 15.39
C CYS A 219 -10.48 -11.03 16.15
N LYS A 220 -11.28 -12.05 15.78
CA LYS A 220 -11.16 -13.40 16.35
C LYS A 220 -9.85 -14.05 15.96
N ALA A 221 -9.45 -13.92 14.69
CA ALA A 221 -8.17 -14.43 14.22
C ALA A 221 -7.00 -13.78 14.96
N PHE A 222 -7.04 -12.47 15.26
CA PHE A 222 -5.98 -11.80 16.03
C PHE A 222 -5.75 -12.46 17.39
N ALA A 223 -6.82 -12.70 18.14
CA ALA A 223 -6.76 -13.37 19.44
C ALA A 223 -6.28 -14.82 19.33
N ALA A 224 -6.69 -15.54 18.28
CA ALA A 224 -6.23 -16.91 18.05
C ALA A 224 -4.73 -16.96 17.71
N MET A 225 -4.22 -16.02 16.91
CA MET A 225 -2.81 -15.98 16.51
C MET A 225 -1.87 -15.90 17.72
N GLU A 226 -2.23 -15.13 18.73
CA GLU A 226 -1.42 -15.00 19.95
C GLU A 226 -1.35 -16.26 20.80
N ASN A 227 -2.43 -17.05 20.81
CA ASN A 227 -2.53 -18.24 21.64
C ASN A 227 -2.01 -19.48 20.90
N GLU A 228 -2.16 -19.50 19.59
CA GLU A 228 -1.88 -20.68 18.79
C GLU A 228 -0.53 -20.60 18.09
N VAL A 229 -0.06 -19.42 17.66
CA VAL A 229 1.19 -19.28 16.89
C VAL A 229 2.35 -18.93 17.81
N ASP A 230 3.16 -19.94 18.14
CA ASP A 230 4.42 -19.71 18.84
C ASP A 230 5.51 -19.29 17.84
N ILE A 231 5.83 -17.99 17.85
CA ILE A 231 6.83 -17.37 16.98
C ILE A 231 8.19 -17.28 17.66
N GLU A 232 8.23 -17.40 18.99
CA GLU A 232 9.45 -17.13 19.78
C GLU A 232 10.41 -18.34 19.80
N GLU A 233 9.94 -19.56 19.55
CA GLU A 233 10.70 -20.78 19.81
C GLU A 233 11.40 -21.46 18.62
N SER A 234 11.38 -20.92 17.39
CA SER A 234 12.01 -21.64 16.26
C SER A 234 12.69 -20.77 15.20
N GLU A 235 14.02 -20.88 15.11
CA GLU A 235 14.84 -20.36 14.00
C GLU A 235 14.45 -20.97 12.63
N GLN A 236 13.69 -22.07 12.63
CA GLN A 236 13.24 -22.77 11.43
C GLN A 236 11.76 -22.51 11.11
N LEU A 237 11.05 -21.71 11.91
CA LEU A 237 9.66 -21.39 11.64
C LEU A 237 9.56 -20.73 10.26
N ARG A 238 8.64 -21.21 9.42
CA ARG A 238 8.23 -20.51 8.20
C ARG A 238 6.72 -20.38 8.24
N LEU A 239 6.23 -19.17 8.42
CA LEU A 239 4.81 -18.90 8.53
C LEU A 239 4.29 -18.42 7.17
N LEU A 240 3.51 -19.25 6.51
CA LEU A 240 2.85 -18.91 5.25
C LEU A 240 1.42 -18.43 5.54
N ILE A 241 1.11 -17.20 5.15
CA ILE A 241 -0.22 -16.62 5.27
C ILE A 241 -0.83 -16.54 3.86
N THR A 242 -2.05 -17.04 3.72
CA THR A 242 -2.80 -17.03 2.46
C THR A 242 -4.22 -16.49 2.69
N ASP A 243 -4.81 -15.93 1.65
CA ASP A 243 -6.22 -15.59 1.57
C ASP A 243 -6.73 -15.78 0.13
N ASP A 244 -8.05 -15.67 -0.06
CA ASP A 244 -8.75 -15.74 -1.35
C ASP A 244 -8.74 -14.41 -2.13
N GLN A 245 -7.91 -13.45 -1.73
CA GLN A 245 -7.79 -12.10 -2.31
C GLN A 245 -6.34 -11.77 -2.66
N ASN A 246 -5.61 -12.75 -3.20
CA ASN A 246 -4.21 -12.60 -3.62
C ASN A 246 -3.31 -12.04 -2.51
N CYS A 247 -3.55 -12.38 -1.25
CA CYS A 247 -2.87 -11.81 -0.09
C CYS A 247 -2.91 -10.28 0.03
N GLN A 248 -3.75 -9.57 -0.74
CA GLN A 248 -3.75 -8.10 -0.78
C GLN A 248 -4.52 -7.47 0.39
N THR A 249 -5.36 -8.24 1.07
CA THR A 249 -6.29 -7.73 2.08
C THR A 249 -6.11 -8.39 3.44
N LYS A 250 -6.70 -9.56 3.67
CA LYS A 250 -6.78 -10.23 4.98
C LYS A 250 -5.41 -10.73 5.43
N ALA A 251 -4.68 -11.38 4.52
CA ALA A 251 -3.33 -11.87 4.79
C ALA A 251 -2.37 -10.73 5.12
N ALA A 252 -2.54 -9.58 4.45
CA ALA A 252 -1.77 -8.38 4.75
C ALA A 252 -1.97 -7.92 6.19
N VAL A 253 -3.20 -7.89 6.68
CA VAL A 253 -3.52 -7.45 8.04
C VAL A 253 -2.97 -8.42 9.10
N ILE A 254 -3.03 -9.73 8.87
CA ILE A 254 -2.43 -10.72 9.77
C ILE A 254 -0.89 -10.65 9.74
N ALA A 255 -0.28 -10.45 8.57
CA ALA A 255 1.16 -10.22 8.49
C ALA A 255 1.57 -8.98 9.28
N LEU A 256 0.80 -7.87 9.19
CA LEU A 256 1.04 -6.67 9.98
C LEU A 256 0.92 -6.89 11.48
N LEU A 257 -0.09 -7.63 11.92
CA LEU A 257 -0.26 -8.00 13.33
C LEU A 257 1.02 -8.68 13.84
N ILE A 258 1.48 -9.70 13.12
CA ILE A 258 2.63 -10.49 13.54
C ILE A 258 3.93 -9.66 13.50
N LEU A 259 4.12 -8.86 12.44
CA LEU A 259 5.25 -7.94 12.33
C LEU A 259 5.27 -6.89 13.46
N ALA A 260 4.10 -6.40 13.88
CA ALA A 260 4.01 -5.41 14.93
C ALA A 260 4.27 -6.02 16.32
N LEU A 261 3.81 -7.26 16.54
CA LEU A 261 3.94 -7.94 17.83
C LEU A 261 5.33 -8.51 18.08
N TYR A 262 5.94 -9.12 17.07
CA TYR A 262 7.10 -10.00 17.25
C TYR A 262 8.37 -9.53 16.57
N TYR A 263 8.33 -8.47 15.74
CA TYR A 263 9.49 -8.02 14.98
C TYR A 263 9.86 -6.56 15.26
N ASP A 264 11.15 -6.31 15.48
CA ASP A 264 11.72 -4.96 15.57
C ASP A 264 11.95 -4.32 14.18
N ALA A 265 12.56 -3.13 14.14
CA ALA A 265 12.77 -2.41 12.87
C ALA A 265 13.80 -3.06 11.95
N GLU A 266 14.64 -3.92 12.51
CA GLU A 266 15.72 -4.65 11.87
C GLU A 266 15.30 -6.06 11.42
N ASP A 267 14.01 -6.39 11.56
CA ASP A 267 13.40 -7.70 11.29
C ASP A 267 13.91 -8.81 12.23
N THR A 268 14.35 -8.45 13.43
CA THR A 268 14.75 -9.40 14.48
C THR A 268 13.56 -9.72 15.38
N ILE A 269 13.46 -10.98 15.80
CA ILE A 269 12.41 -11.42 16.73
C ILE A 269 12.65 -10.76 18.08
N GLN A 270 11.65 -10.06 18.59
CA GLN A 270 11.66 -9.44 19.91
C GLN A 270 10.59 -10.08 20.80
N LYS A 271 10.91 -10.23 22.10
CA LYS A 271 9.91 -10.58 23.11
C LYS A 271 8.89 -9.46 23.23
N ARG A 272 7.63 -9.83 23.48
CA ARG A 272 6.39 -9.03 23.48
C ARG A 272 6.30 -7.80 24.42
N GLY A 273 7.41 -7.12 24.77
CA GLY A 273 7.47 -6.07 25.79
C GLY A 273 7.45 -4.61 25.30
N THR A 274 7.47 -4.36 23.99
CA THR A 274 7.52 -2.98 23.46
C THR A 274 6.12 -2.41 23.23
N ARG A 275 5.87 -1.19 23.72
CA ARG A 275 4.61 -0.47 23.45
C ARG A 275 4.40 -0.27 21.95
N ILE A 276 3.31 -0.82 21.43
CA ILE A 276 2.94 -0.67 20.01
C ILE A 276 2.13 0.62 19.82
N ASN A 277 2.44 1.38 18.78
CA ASN A 277 1.73 2.60 18.41
C ASN A 277 1.41 2.62 16.90
N LYS A 278 0.65 3.62 16.45
CA LYS A 278 0.22 3.74 15.04
C LYS A 278 1.40 3.87 14.08
N ASP A 279 2.50 4.48 14.52
CA ASP A 279 3.67 4.69 13.68
C ASP A 279 4.39 3.37 13.38
N ILE A 280 4.46 2.46 14.35
CA ILE A 280 4.99 1.10 14.14
C ILE A 280 4.15 0.38 13.08
N VAL A 281 2.82 0.36 13.23
CA VAL A 281 1.93 -0.31 12.26
C VAL A 281 2.05 0.30 10.86
N LYS A 282 2.12 1.63 10.77
CA LYS A 282 2.33 2.36 9.52
C LYS A 282 3.67 1.98 8.88
N ASN A 283 4.74 1.90 9.66
CA ASN A 283 6.06 1.53 9.16
C ASN A 283 6.09 0.08 8.66
N ARG A 284 5.48 -0.86 9.39
CA ARG A 284 5.33 -2.24 8.92
C ARG A 284 4.50 -2.34 7.65
N LEU A 285 3.47 -1.49 7.49
CA LEU A 285 2.68 -1.42 6.27
C LEU A 285 3.50 -0.98 5.06
N VAL A 286 4.30 0.09 5.19
CA VAL A 286 5.21 0.52 4.12
C VAL A 286 6.17 -0.60 3.73
N THR A 287 6.76 -1.28 4.72
CA THR A 287 7.62 -2.43 4.49
C THR A 287 6.92 -3.55 3.72
N LEU A 288 5.67 -3.87 4.10
CA LEU A 288 4.91 -4.95 3.49
C LEU A 288 4.54 -4.60 2.03
N VAL A 289 4.11 -3.35 1.77
CA VAL A 289 3.82 -2.83 0.43
C VAL A 289 5.03 -2.91 -0.49
N ASN A 290 6.23 -2.62 0.02
CA ASN A 290 7.47 -2.77 -0.75
C ASN A 290 7.79 -4.24 -1.08
N CYS A 291 7.40 -5.19 -0.23
CA CYS A 291 7.60 -6.63 -0.50
C CYS A 291 6.54 -7.18 -1.48
N ARG A 292 5.29 -6.72 -1.38
CA ARG A 292 4.18 -7.11 -2.24
C ARG A 292 3.43 -5.87 -2.74
N PRO A 293 3.81 -5.34 -3.92
CA PRO A 293 3.08 -4.24 -4.55
C PRO A 293 1.60 -4.60 -4.76
N GLY A 294 0.70 -3.62 -4.58
CA GLY A 294 -0.75 -3.81 -4.70
C GLY A 294 -1.45 -4.31 -3.42
N LEU A 295 -0.74 -4.39 -2.30
CA LEU A 295 -1.39 -4.57 -0.99
C LEU A 295 -2.33 -3.42 -0.69
N ASN A 296 -3.58 -3.74 -0.36
CA ASN A 296 -4.63 -2.77 -0.12
C ASN A 296 -5.55 -3.21 1.04
N PRO A 297 -5.03 -3.30 2.28
CA PRO A 297 -5.86 -3.60 3.43
C PRO A 297 -6.87 -2.47 3.67
N SER A 298 -8.14 -2.83 3.85
CA SER A 298 -9.20 -1.81 4.05
C SER A 298 -8.93 -0.94 5.28
N ARG A 299 -9.30 0.35 5.21
CA ARG A 299 -9.21 1.28 6.35
C ARG A 299 -9.90 0.74 7.61
N ALA A 300 -11.00 0.02 7.45
CA ALA A 300 -11.73 -0.56 8.56
C ALA A 300 -10.94 -1.71 9.23
N ALA A 301 -10.28 -2.57 8.45
CA ALA A 301 -9.42 -3.62 8.99
C ALA A 301 -8.17 -3.05 9.68
N LEU A 302 -7.53 -2.04 9.11
CA LEU A 302 -6.41 -1.32 9.75
C LEU A 302 -6.83 -0.63 11.04
N LYS A 303 -8.05 -0.06 11.10
CA LYS A 303 -8.60 0.52 12.32
C LYS A 303 -8.76 -0.53 13.41
N SER A 304 -9.39 -1.67 13.10
CA SER A 304 -9.56 -2.77 14.05
C SER A 304 -8.23 -3.37 14.52
N LEU A 305 -7.23 -3.49 13.62
CA LEU A 305 -5.88 -3.90 14.00
C LEU A 305 -5.24 -2.91 14.99
N ASN A 306 -5.34 -1.61 14.72
CA ASN A 306 -4.79 -0.59 15.63
C ASN A 306 -5.49 -0.60 16.99
N GLU A 307 -6.82 -0.72 17.02
CA GLU A 307 -7.60 -0.83 18.26
C GLU A 307 -7.16 -2.06 19.07
N TYR A 308 -6.92 -3.17 18.40
CA TYR A 308 -6.45 -4.41 19.01
C TYR A 308 -5.04 -4.25 19.61
N LEU A 309 -4.08 -3.81 18.80
CA LEU A 309 -2.67 -3.63 19.18
C LEU A 309 -2.43 -2.53 20.23
N MET A 310 -3.37 -1.58 20.38
CA MET A 310 -3.26 -0.45 21.31
C MET A 310 -4.24 -0.58 22.49
N SER A 311 -4.91 -1.72 22.60
CA SER A 311 -5.75 -2.03 23.76
C SER A 311 -4.91 -2.10 25.04
N ASP A 312 -5.58 -2.13 26.20
CA ASP A 312 -4.92 -2.18 27.51
C ASP A 312 -3.99 -3.39 27.68
N LEU A 313 -4.16 -4.44 26.86
CA LEU A 313 -3.29 -5.62 26.78
C LEU A 313 -1.84 -5.27 26.38
N TYR A 314 -1.64 -4.12 25.74
CA TYR A 314 -0.36 -3.72 25.13
C TYR A 314 0.17 -2.38 25.66
N LYS A 315 -0.44 -1.85 26.72
CA LYS A 315 0.12 -0.69 27.43
C LYS A 315 1.32 -1.14 28.27
N PRO A 316 2.41 -0.37 28.31
CA PRO A 316 3.49 -0.66 29.23
C PRO A 316 2.95 -0.66 30.66
N LEU A 317 3.36 -1.66 31.45
CA LEU A 317 3.03 -1.71 32.88
C LEU A 317 3.42 -0.37 33.54
N PRO A 318 2.61 0.17 34.46
CA PRO A 318 2.99 1.36 35.22
C PRO A 318 4.37 1.12 35.83
N ARG A 319 5.30 2.07 35.66
CA ARG A 319 6.58 2.02 36.37
C ARG A 319 6.24 1.91 37.85
N GLU A 320 6.67 0.82 38.50
CA GLU A 320 6.63 0.73 39.95
C GLU A 320 7.40 1.95 40.48
N VAL A 321 6.66 2.87 41.09
CA VAL A 321 7.29 3.94 41.87
C VAL A 321 7.89 3.20 43.05
N SER A 322 9.21 2.98 42.99
CA SER A 322 9.97 2.48 44.12
C SER A 322 9.66 3.39 45.31
N SER A 323 8.85 2.91 46.24
CA SER A 323 8.67 3.53 47.53
C SER A 323 10.01 3.40 48.24
N SER A 324 10.85 4.43 48.13
CA SER A 324 11.92 4.65 49.07
C SER A 324 11.27 4.90 50.43
N ALA A 325 11.05 3.81 51.16
CA ALA A 325 10.80 3.85 52.58
C ALA A 325 12.05 4.47 53.22
N THR A 326 11.93 5.74 53.62
CA THR A 326 12.78 6.34 54.62
C THR A 326 12.65 5.53 55.91
N GLN A 327 13.67 4.71 56.20
CA GLN A 327 14.05 4.29 57.53
C GLN A 327 15.46 4.83 57.78
N ASP A 328 15.50 5.99 58.43
CA ASP A 328 16.23 6.31 59.67
C ASP A 328 16.55 7.81 59.76
#